data_AF-A0A351XAE1-F1
#
_entry.id   AF-A0A351XAE1-F1
#
_cell.length_a   1.000
_cell.length_b   1.000
_cell.length_c   1.000
_cell.angle_alpha   90.00
_cell.angle_beta   90.00
_cell.angle_gamma   90.00
#
_symmetry.space_group_name_H-M   'P 1'
#
loop_
_entity.id
_entity.type
_entity.pdbx_description
1 polymer ?
#
loop_
_entity_poly.entity_id
_entity_poly.type
_entity_poly.pdbx_seq_one_letter_code
_entity_poly.pdbx_strand_id
1 'polypeptide(L)'
;MQNGEKSVALIAAVPIEYISTMLSTYNEQALVYSHIIRKDGSFIIDDDNSTYTNYFSSLYNTYPQANSNEIDTFVQEITDAMNQSEDYTGILNLGESTMQVYCTPLPYSEWHLVTLLPFGILNETLENLSSSTTTDILCVSAIIVTVILLIFFIYFRMTFRQLKALETARKEALDATKAKSLFLSNMSH
;
A
#
# COMPACT_ATOMS: atom_id res chain seq x y z
N MET A 1 -36.78 19.31 -41.27
CA MET A 1 -38.08 19.44 -40.53
C MET A 1 -39.19 18.87 -41.42
N GLN A 2 -40.42 18.64 -40.93
CA GLN A 2 -41.52 18.06 -41.74
C GLN A 2 -41.78 18.80 -43.08
N ASN A 3 -41.27 20.03 -43.20
CA ASN A 3 -41.42 20.89 -44.37
C ASN A 3 -40.20 20.90 -45.31
N GLY A 4 -39.21 20.01 -45.14
CA GLY A 4 -38.00 19.97 -45.99
C GLY A 4 -36.99 21.10 -45.75
N GLU A 5 -37.27 21.99 -44.80
CA GLU A 5 -36.36 23.09 -44.42
C GLU A 5 -35.10 22.57 -43.69
N LYS A 6 -33.97 23.25 -43.95
CA LYS A 6 -32.67 22.96 -43.34
C LYS A 6 -32.76 23.13 -41.83
N SER A 7 -32.43 22.07 -41.10
CA SER A 7 -32.25 22.14 -39.65
C SER A 7 -31.03 23.01 -39.35
N VAL A 8 -31.23 24.09 -38.58
CA VAL A 8 -30.17 25.06 -38.26
C VAL A 8 -29.25 24.53 -37.14
N ALA A 9 -29.76 23.68 -36.26
CA ALA A 9 -28.98 23.01 -35.22
C ALA A 9 -29.63 21.69 -34.80
N LEU A 10 -28.82 20.79 -34.24
CA LEU A 10 -29.25 19.59 -33.51
C LEU A 10 -28.61 19.69 -32.11
N ILE A 11 -29.40 19.54 -31.06
CA ILE A 11 -28.92 19.57 -29.68
C ILE A 11 -28.99 18.14 -29.16
N ALA A 12 -27.87 17.65 -28.64
CA ALA A 12 -27.79 16.40 -27.89
C ALA A 12 -27.31 16.72 -26.48
N ALA A 13 -27.93 16.10 -25.48
CA ALA A 13 -27.54 16.22 -24.09
C ALA A 13 -27.06 14.86 -23.58
N VAL A 14 -25.95 14.86 -22.86
CA VAL A 14 -25.42 13.67 -22.18
C VAL A 14 -25.54 13.92 -20.68
N PRO A 15 -26.15 13.01 -19.90
CA PRO A 15 -26.21 13.13 -18.45
C PRO A 15 -24.82 13.15 -17.84
N ILE A 16 -24.61 14.00 -16.83
CA ILE A 16 -23.29 14.17 -16.20
C ILE A 16 -22.90 12.94 -15.37
N GLU A 17 -23.90 12.26 -14.81
CA GLU A 17 -23.75 11.02 -14.05
C GLU A 17 -23.12 9.90 -14.90
N TYR A 18 -23.36 9.89 -16.21
CA TYR A 18 -22.76 8.93 -17.13
C TYR A 18 -21.24 9.11 -17.24
N ILE A 19 -20.78 10.37 -17.27
CA ILE A 19 -19.36 10.69 -17.34
C ILE A 19 -18.69 10.41 -15.99
N SER A 20 -19.33 10.79 -14.88
CA SER A 20 -18.84 10.52 -13.53
C SER A 20 -18.64 9.02 -13.29
N THR A 21 -19.61 8.19 -13.70
CA THR A 21 -19.53 6.73 -13.53
C THR A 21 -18.38 6.14 -14.34
N MET A 22 -18.10 6.64 -15.56
CA MET A 22 -16.94 6.18 -16.33
C MET A 22 -15.61 6.50 -15.65
N LEU A 23 -15.51 7.67 -15.02
CA LEU A 23 -14.29 8.10 -14.33
C LEU A 23 -14.06 7.29 -13.03
N SER A 24 -15.12 7.03 -12.26
CA SER A 24 -15.05 6.28 -11.00
C SER A 24 -14.89 4.76 -11.19
N THR A 25 -15.30 4.20 -12.33
CA THR A 25 -15.16 2.76 -12.63
C THR A 25 -13.69 2.32 -12.78
N TYR A 26 -12.71 3.24 -12.82
CA TYR A 26 -11.32 2.89 -13.16
C TYR A 26 -10.48 2.26 -12.03
N ASN A 27 -10.93 2.18 -10.77
CA ASN A 27 -10.48 1.17 -9.78
C ASN A 27 -10.95 1.56 -8.38
N GLU A 28 -11.71 0.68 -7.70
CA GLU A 28 -12.05 0.83 -6.27
C GLU A 28 -10.83 0.76 -5.33
N GLN A 29 -9.64 0.41 -5.84
CA GLN A 29 -8.43 0.16 -5.06
C GLN A 29 -7.26 1.11 -5.38
N ALA A 30 -7.36 1.90 -6.46
CA ALA A 30 -6.35 2.88 -6.80
C ALA A 30 -6.86 4.24 -6.36
N LEU A 31 -6.15 4.91 -5.45
CA LEU A 31 -6.45 6.27 -4.97
C LEU A 31 -6.17 7.32 -6.06
N VAL A 32 -6.71 7.11 -7.25
CA VAL A 32 -6.57 7.99 -8.40
C VAL A 32 -7.84 8.82 -8.47
N TYR A 33 -7.75 10.08 -8.08
CA TYR A 33 -8.88 11.00 -8.16
C TYR A 33 -8.84 11.73 -9.50
N SER A 34 -9.97 11.79 -10.19
CA SER A 34 -10.07 12.44 -11.50
C SER A 34 -11.17 13.49 -11.48
N HIS A 35 -10.83 14.71 -11.87
CA HIS A 35 -11.76 15.83 -11.97
C HIS A 35 -11.76 16.40 -13.38
N ILE A 36 -12.93 16.83 -13.86
CA ILE A 36 -13.02 17.58 -15.13
C ILE A 36 -13.25 19.04 -14.78
N ILE A 37 -12.32 19.89 -15.21
CA ILE A 37 -12.35 21.34 -14.96
C ILE A 37 -12.32 22.13 -16.26
N ARG A 38 -12.77 23.38 -16.20
CA ARG A 38 -12.57 24.36 -17.27
C ARG A 38 -11.27 25.14 -17.04
N LYS A 39 -10.85 25.89 -18.06
CA LYS A 39 -9.69 26.81 -18.02
C LYS A 39 -9.74 27.86 -16.89
N ASP A 40 -10.93 28.18 -16.38
CA ASP A 40 -11.11 29.10 -15.24
C ASP A 40 -11.03 28.40 -13.88
N GLY A 41 -10.77 27.09 -13.87
CA GLY A 41 -10.74 26.24 -12.69
C GLY A 41 -12.12 25.83 -12.18
N SER A 42 -13.22 26.19 -12.86
CA SER A 42 -14.57 25.75 -12.46
C SER A 42 -14.73 24.24 -12.68
N PHE A 43 -15.33 23.57 -11.70
CA PHE A 43 -15.63 22.14 -11.81
C PHE A 43 -16.78 21.90 -12.80
N ILE A 44 -16.64 20.86 -13.62
CA ILE A 44 -17.71 20.28 -14.42
C ILE A 44 -18.21 19.00 -13.76
N ILE A 45 -17.29 18.11 -13.40
CA ILE A 45 -17.58 16.88 -12.66
C ILE A 45 -16.72 16.86 -11.42
N ASP A 46 -17.39 16.74 -10.27
CA ASP A 46 -16.77 16.50 -8.98
C ASP A 46 -17.25 15.13 -8.49
N ASP A 47 -16.31 14.20 -8.31
CA ASP A 47 -16.59 12.83 -7.84
C ASP A 47 -16.88 12.83 -6.32
N ASP A 48 -16.34 13.84 -5.63
CA ASP A 48 -16.65 14.10 -4.22
C ASP A 48 -17.68 15.21 -4.19
N ASN A 49 -18.73 15.09 -3.37
CA ASN A 49 -19.84 16.03 -3.30
C ASN A 49 -19.41 17.36 -2.62
N SER A 50 -18.37 18.00 -3.17
CA SER A 50 -17.62 19.04 -2.50
C SER A 50 -18.41 20.36 -2.57
N THR A 51 -18.33 21.13 -1.50
CA THR A 51 -18.98 22.44 -1.39
C THR A 51 -18.28 23.50 -2.25
N TYR A 52 -17.25 23.12 -3.02
CA TYR A 52 -16.37 24.03 -3.74
C TYR A 52 -16.74 24.11 -5.23
N THR A 53 -16.93 25.33 -5.72
CA THR A 53 -17.26 25.58 -7.14
C THR A 53 -16.03 25.63 -8.05
N ASN A 54 -14.82 25.77 -7.46
CA ASN A 54 -13.57 25.96 -8.19
C ASN A 54 -12.43 25.13 -7.60
N TYR A 55 -11.74 24.39 -8.48
CA TYR A 55 -10.66 23.46 -8.16
C TYR A 55 -9.48 24.13 -7.49
N PHE A 56 -8.97 25.22 -8.07
CA PHE A 56 -7.82 25.93 -7.50
C PHE A 56 -8.12 26.48 -6.12
N SER A 57 -9.31 27.05 -5.92
CA SER A 57 -9.73 27.54 -4.60
C SER A 57 -9.88 26.42 -3.57
N SER A 58 -10.25 25.21 -4.01
CA SER A 58 -10.39 24.06 -3.13
C SER A 58 -9.04 23.61 -2.57
N LEU A 59 -7.94 23.72 -3.34
CA LEU A 59 -6.60 23.32 -2.89
C LEU A 59 -6.15 24.07 -1.63
N TYR A 60 -6.39 25.38 -1.56
CA TYR A 60 -6.03 26.18 -0.38
C TYR A 60 -6.86 25.82 0.86
N ASN A 61 -8.12 25.43 0.68
CA ASN A 61 -9.02 25.08 1.79
C ASN A 61 -8.79 23.65 2.29
N THR A 62 -8.55 22.72 1.37
CA THR A 62 -8.29 21.31 1.68
C THR A 62 -6.92 21.13 2.33
N TYR A 63 -5.92 21.93 1.93
CA TYR A 63 -4.54 21.81 2.42
C TYR A 63 -4.04 23.11 3.06
N PRO A 64 -4.59 23.51 4.22
CA PRO A 64 -4.22 24.77 4.88
C PRO A 64 -2.79 24.79 5.43
N GLN A 65 -2.16 23.62 5.61
CA GLN A 65 -0.78 23.47 6.08
C GLN A 65 0.25 23.47 4.95
N ALA A 66 -0.21 23.42 3.69
CA ALA A 66 0.68 23.43 2.53
C ALA A 66 1.27 24.83 2.30
N ASN A 67 2.44 24.87 1.69
CA ASN A 67 3.11 26.12 1.33
C ASN A 67 2.30 26.85 0.23
N SER A 68 1.70 27.99 0.56
CA SER A 68 0.85 28.74 -0.38
C SER A 68 1.61 29.12 -1.65
N ASN A 69 2.91 29.40 -1.58
CA ASN A 69 3.72 29.72 -2.77
C ASN A 69 3.86 28.53 -3.73
N GLU A 70 3.88 27.30 -3.21
CA GLU A 70 3.93 26.09 -4.06
C GLU A 70 2.59 25.87 -4.76
N ILE A 71 1.48 26.09 -4.05
CA ILE A 71 0.15 26.05 -4.65
C ILE A 71 0.02 27.15 -5.72
N ASP A 72 0.44 28.38 -5.43
CA ASP A 72 0.38 29.50 -6.38
C ASP A 72 1.17 29.20 -7.66
N THR A 73 2.38 28.67 -7.51
CA THR A 73 3.25 28.30 -8.64
C THR A 73 2.59 27.20 -9.47
N PHE A 74 2.08 26.16 -8.81
CA PHE A 74 1.35 25.07 -9.47
C PHE A 74 0.12 25.58 -10.24
N VAL A 75 -0.70 26.45 -9.62
CA VAL A 75 -1.90 27.03 -10.24
C VAL A 75 -1.52 27.87 -11.47
N GLN A 76 -0.41 28.62 -11.42
CA GLN A 76 0.07 29.36 -12.57
C GLN A 76 0.50 28.44 -13.71
N GLU A 77 1.37 27.46 -13.42
CA GLU A 77 1.88 26.54 -14.44
C GLU A 77 0.78 25.74 -15.14
N ILE A 78 -0.16 25.19 -14.35
CA ILE A 78 -1.26 24.41 -14.92
C ILE A 78 -2.21 25.30 -15.73
N THR A 79 -2.45 26.54 -15.30
CA THR A 79 -3.29 27.50 -16.05
C THR A 79 -2.63 27.90 -17.36
N ASP A 80 -1.32 28.13 -17.36
CA ASP A 80 -0.56 28.46 -18.56
C ASP A 80 -0.55 27.31 -19.58
N ALA A 81 -0.44 26.06 -19.11
CA ALA A 81 -0.56 24.88 -19.95
C ALA A 81 -1.98 24.72 -20.53
N MET A 82 -3.03 24.92 -19.72
CA MET A 82 -4.42 24.92 -20.18
C MET A 82 -4.68 26.00 -21.24
N ASN A 83 -4.12 27.20 -21.06
CA ASN A 83 -4.25 28.28 -22.05
C ASN A 83 -3.58 27.94 -23.38
N GLN A 84 -2.51 27.14 -23.35
CA GLN A 84 -1.81 26.65 -24.54
C GLN A 84 -2.41 25.35 -25.10
N SER A 85 -3.41 24.77 -24.41
CA SER A 85 -3.98 23.44 -24.73
C SER A 85 -2.90 22.35 -24.79
N GLU A 86 -1.92 22.42 -23.87
CA GLU A 86 -0.85 21.44 -23.73
C GLU A 86 -1.12 20.52 -22.54
N ASP A 87 -0.54 19.31 -22.59
CA ASP A 87 -0.50 18.41 -21.44
C ASP A 87 0.39 19.00 -20.35
N TYR A 88 -0.08 18.97 -19.10
CA TYR A 88 0.70 19.35 -17.94
C TYR A 88 0.95 18.15 -17.02
N THR A 89 2.16 18.07 -16.50
CA THR A 89 2.52 17.10 -15.45
C THR A 89 3.36 17.84 -14.40
N GLY A 90 2.92 17.77 -13.14
CA GLY A 90 3.57 18.45 -12.04
C GLY A 90 3.55 17.60 -10.77
N ILE A 91 4.42 17.95 -9.82
CA ILE A 91 4.42 17.37 -8.48
C ILE A 91 4.01 18.48 -7.50
N LEU A 92 2.93 18.24 -6.76
CA LEU A 92 2.40 19.16 -5.76
C LEU A 92 2.70 18.61 -4.37
N ASN A 93 3.48 19.35 -3.59
CA ASN A 93 3.75 19.00 -2.20
C ASN A 93 2.78 19.75 -1.29
N LEU A 94 2.08 19.00 -0.44
CA LEU A 94 1.04 19.50 0.46
C LEU A 94 1.43 19.25 1.92
N GLY A 95 2.68 19.53 2.24
CA GLY A 95 3.25 19.34 3.57
C GLY A 95 3.52 17.88 3.89
N GLU A 96 2.50 17.13 4.28
CA GLU A 96 2.63 15.72 4.70
C GLU A 96 2.41 14.73 3.54
N SER A 97 1.79 15.17 2.46
CA SER A 97 1.56 14.34 1.27
C SER A 97 2.12 15.02 0.02
N THR A 98 2.79 14.23 -0.81
CA THR A 98 3.15 14.62 -2.16
C THR A 98 2.22 13.91 -3.12
N MET A 99 1.69 14.65 -4.09
CA MET A 99 0.91 14.07 -5.18
C MET A 99 1.42 14.53 -6.54
N GLN A 100 1.33 13.63 -7.51
CA GLN A 100 1.57 13.93 -8.89
C GLN A 100 0.26 14.31 -9.55
N VAL A 101 0.29 15.40 -10.30
CA VAL A 101 -0.87 15.91 -11.02
C VAL A 101 -0.61 15.78 -12.51
N TYR A 102 -1.59 15.23 -13.21
CA TYR A 102 -1.62 15.18 -14.67
C TYR A 102 -2.83 15.98 -15.13
N CYS A 103 -2.65 16.82 -16.14
CA CYS A 103 -3.74 17.57 -16.77
C CYS A 103 -3.66 17.39 -18.28
N THR A 104 -4.72 16.82 -18.85
CA THR A 104 -4.82 16.56 -20.29
C THR A 104 -6.04 17.28 -20.87
N PRO A 105 -5.88 18.07 -21.94
CA PRO A 105 -7.00 18.72 -22.62
C PRO A 105 -7.87 17.68 -23.32
N LEU A 106 -9.19 17.77 -23.13
CA LEU A 106 -10.13 16.87 -23.78
C LEU A 106 -10.41 17.34 -25.22
N PRO A 107 -10.21 16.49 -26.24
CA PRO A 107 -10.39 16.87 -27.65
C PRO A 107 -11.77 17.46 -27.92
N TYR A 108 -11.80 18.52 -28.75
CA TYR A 108 -13.03 19.18 -29.19
C TYR A 108 -13.88 19.79 -28.06
N SER A 109 -13.27 20.13 -26.92
CA SER A 109 -13.93 20.77 -25.78
C SER A 109 -13.04 21.82 -25.11
N GLU A 110 -13.62 22.66 -24.25
CA GLU A 110 -12.85 23.55 -23.36
C GLU A 110 -12.49 22.87 -22.02
N TRP A 111 -12.68 21.54 -21.94
CA TRP A 111 -12.57 20.79 -20.71
C TRP A 111 -11.18 20.17 -20.58
N HIS A 112 -10.71 20.10 -19.36
CA HIS A 112 -9.42 19.53 -19.01
C HIS A 112 -9.65 18.45 -17.96
N LEU A 113 -9.08 17.28 -18.19
CA LEU A 113 -9.08 16.17 -17.25
C LEU A 113 -7.87 16.31 -16.34
N VAL A 114 -8.12 16.53 -15.05
CA VAL A 114 -7.08 16.59 -14.02
C VAL A 114 -7.12 15.29 -13.23
N THR A 115 -6.01 14.56 -13.24
CA THR A 115 -5.83 13.32 -12.49
C THR A 115 -4.80 13.54 -11.39
N LEU A 116 -5.18 13.20 -10.16
CA LEU A 116 -4.38 13.31 -8.95
C LEU A 116 -3.93 11.91 -8.55
N LEU A 117 -2.61 11.70 -8.58
CA LEU A 117 -1.98 10.46 -8.14
C LEU A 117 -1.16 10.74 -6.88
N PRO A 118 -1.64 10.36 -5.70
CA PRO A 118 -0.93 10.59 -4.47
C PRO A 118 0.24 9.61 -4.33
N PHE A 119 1.45 10.14 -4.17
CA PHE A 119 2.67 9.34 -4.03
C PHE A 119 2.79 8.70 -2.63
N GLY A 120 2.16 9.27 -1.61
CA GLY A 120 2.25 8.79 -0.21
C GLY A 120 1.25 7.69 0.17
N ILE A 121 -0.01 7.83 -0.22
CA ILE A 121 -1.10 6.91 0.17
C ILE A 121 -1.18 5.65 -0.70
N LEU A 122 -0.44 5.58 -1.81
CA LEU A 122 -0.16 4.30 -2.46
C LEU A 122 0.57 3.36 -1.46
N ASN A 123 1.46 3.93 -0.65
CA ASN A 123 2.16 3.17 0.38
C ASN A 123 1.24 2.84 1.56
N GLU A 124 0.39 3.76 2.03
CA GLU A 124 -0.53 3.49 3.15
C GLU A 124 -1.63 2.46 2.84
N THR A 125 -2.15 2.41 1.60
CA THR A 125 -3.14 1.39 1.24
C THR A 125 -2.48 0.03 1.01
N LEU A 126 -1.21 0.02 0.59
CA LEU A 126 -0.33 -1.15 0.66
C LEU A 126 0.10 -1.48 2.11
N GLU A 127 0.17 -0.49 3.01
CA GLU A 127 0.58 -0.64 4.41
C GLU A 127 -0.56 -0.99 5.34
N ASN A 128 -1.82 -0.72 5.00
CA ASN A 128 -2.96 -1.34 5.68
C ASN A 128 -3.03 -2.85 5.43
N LEU A 129 -2.25 -3.37 4.46
CA LEU A 129 -1.94 -4.78 4.28
C LEU A 129 -0.62 -5.22 4.94
N SER A 130 0.23 -4.32 5.45
CA SER A 130 1.59 -4.61 5.94
C SER A 130 1.90 -4.23 7.40
N SER A 131 1.14 -3.31 8.00
CA SER A 131 1.37 -2.78 9.36
C SER A 131 0.90 -3.75 10.45
N SER A 132 -0.27 -4.39 10.26
CA SER A 132 -0.78 -5.43 11.16
C SER A 132 -0.11 -6.78 10.92
N THR A 133 0.14 -7.14 9.66
CA THR A 133 0.74 -8.43 9.28
C THR A 133 2.20 -8.56 9.74
N THR A 134 3.02 -7.52 9.73
CA THR A 134 4.43 -7.65 10.14
C THR A 134 4.55 -8.04 11.62
N THR A 135 3.74 -7.42 12.49
CA THR A 135 3.73 -7.74 13.92
C THR A 135 3.06 -9.09 14.18
N ASP A 136 1.96 -9.39 13.49
CA ASP A 136 1.24 -10.66 13.63
C ASP A 136 2.11 -11.86 13.15
N ILE A 137 2.83 -11.71 12.04
CA ILE A 137 3.78 -12.72 11.54
C ILE A 137 4.96 -12.90 12.49
N LEU A 138 5.45 -11.82 13.10
CA LEU A 138 6.49 -11.89 14.14
C LEU A 138 6.00 -12.63 15.39
N CYS A 139 4.76 -12.40 15.83
CA CYS A 139 4.18 -13.13 16.95
C CYS A 139 4.02 -14.62 16.64
N VAL A 140 3.49 -14.98 15.46
CA VAL A 140 3.33 -16.39 15.07
C VAL A 140 4.68 -17.09 14.91
N SER A 141 5.68 -16.43 14.30
CA SER A 141 7.02 -17.00 14.15
C SER A 141 7.72 -17.19 15.50
N ALA A 142 7.57 -16.26 16.45
CA ALA A 142 8.10 -16.40 17.80
C ALA A 142 7.52 -17.61 18.55
N ILE A 143 6.23 -17.88 18.37
CA ILE A 143 5.57 -19.06 18.96
C ILE A 143 6.17 -20.34 18.38
N ILE A 144 6.34 -20.43 17.06
CA ILE A 144 6.92 -21.61 16.39
C ILE A 144 8.35 -21.87 16.90
N VAL A 145 9.18 -20.82 16.96
CA VAL A 145 10.56 -20.94 17.48
C VAL A 145 10.58 -21.42 18.93
N THR A 146 9.68 -20.89 19.76
CA THR A 146 9.57 -21.29 21.17
C THR A 146 9.20 -22.76 21.32
N VAL A 147 8.26 -23.26 20.52
CA VAL A 147 7.86 -24.68 20.51
C VAL A 147 9.03 -25.58 20.08
N ILE A 148 9.78 -25.20 19.04
CA ILE A 148 10.96 -25.96 18.59
C ILE A 148 12.03 -26.01 19.68
N LEU A 149 12.29 -24.90 20.36
CA LEU A 149 13.25 -24.85 21.47
C LEU A 149 12.82 -25.74 22.65
N LEU A 150 11.53 -25.77 22.98
CA LEU A 150 11.00 -26.64 24.02
C LEU A 150 11.18 -28.12 23.67
N ILE A 151 10.86 -28.51 22.43
CA ILE A 151 11.07 -29.88 21.95
C ILE A 151 12.55 -30.24 22.07
N PHE A 152 13.45 -29.36 21.61
CA PHE A 152 14.88 -29.57 21.68
C PHE A 152 15.35 -29.74 23.14
N PHE A 153 14.87 -28.91 24.06
CA PHE A 153 15.25 -28.98 25.47
C PHE A 153 14.78 -30.27 26.15
N ILE A 154 13.55 -30.70 25.88
CA ILE A 154 13.00 -31.96 26.39
C ILE A 154 13.83 -33.13 25.85
N TYR A 155 14.11 -33.13 24.55
CA TYR A 155 14.88 -34.19 23.90
C TYR A 155 16.32 -34.24 24.42
N PHE A 156 16.95 -33.08 24.63
CA PHE A 156 18.28 -32.97 25.21
C PHE A 156 18.33 -33.53 26.64
N ARG A 157 17.33 -33.20 27.47
CA ARG A 157 17.22 -33.78 28.82
C ARG A 157 16.99 -35.29 28.81
N MET A 158 16.17 -35.78 27.88
CA MET A 158 15.95 -37.22 27.73
C MET A 158 17.24 -37.93 27.30
N THR A 159 17.96 -37.35 26.34
CA THR A 159 19.25 -37.86 25.84
C THR A 159 20.29 -37.88 26.95
N PHE A 160 20.37 -36.84 27.79
CA PHE A 160 21.26 -36.82 28.95
C PHE A 160 20.91 -37.91 29.99
N ARG A 161 19.62 -38.20 30.18
CA ARG A 161 19.20 -39.32 31.05
C ARG A 161 19.58 -40.68 30.46
N GLN A 162 19.41 -40.88 29.16
CA GLN A 162 19.81 -42.11 28.47
C GLN A 162 21.33 -42.31 28.49
N LEU A 163 22.10 -41.26 28.24
CA LEU A 163 23.56 -41.27 28.34
C LEU A 163 24.02 -41.66 29.75
N LYS A 164 23.42 -41.08 30.78
CA LYS A 164 23.77 -41.39 32.17
C LYS A 164 23.43 -42.84 32.55
N ALA A 165 22.30 -43.36 32.05
CA ALA A 165 21.93 -44.76 32.24
C ALA A 165 22.91 -45.72 31.52
N LEU A 166 23.30 -45.39 30.28
CA LEU A 166 24.27 -46.16 29.51
C LEU A 166 25.66 -46.16 30.17
N GLU A 167 26.09 -45.00 30.67
CA GLU A 167 27.37 -44.85 31.36
C GLU A 167 27.40 -45.65 32.67
N THR A 168 26.28 -45.68 33.40
CA THR A 168 26.14 -46.49 34.62
C THR A 168 26.22 -47.99 34.32
N ALA A 169 25.48 -48.48 33.31
CA ALA A 169 25.52 -49.88 32.90
C ALA A 169 26.91 -50.30 32.39
N ARG A 170 27.60 -49.41 31.66
CA ARG A 170 28.97 -49.66 31.21
C ARG A 170 29.94 -49.78 32.38
N LYS A 171 29.78 -48.96 33.41
CA LYS A 171 30.61 -48.98 34.62
C LYS A 171 30.39 -50.28 35.42
N GLU A 172 29.14 -50.70 35.60
CA GLU A 172 28.82 -51.97 36.26
C GLU A 172 29.38 -53.19 35.51
N ALA A 173 29.31 -53.19 34.17
CA ALA A 173 29.90 -54.26 33.36
C ALA A 173 31.43 -54.32 33.48
N LEU A 174 32.10 -53.15 33.53
CA LEU A 174 33.54 -53.06 33.75
C LEU A 174 33.94 -53.56 35.13
N ASP A 175 33.21 -53.16 36.17
CA ASP A 175 33.47 -53.60 37.54
C ASP A 175 33.23 -55.10 37.71
N ALA A 176 32.19 -55.67 37.10
CA ALA A 176 31.93 -57.11 37.10
C ALA A 176 33.04 -57.89 36.36
N THR A 177 33.52 -57.37 35.23
CA THR A 177 34.64 -57.98 34.48
C THR A 177 35.93 -57.94 35.29
N LYS A 178 36.19 -56.82 35.98
CA LYS A 178 37.36 -56.66 36.85
C LYS A 178 37.29 -57.58 38.07
N ALA A 179 36.12 -57.72 38.70
CA ALA A 179 35.92 -58.66 39.80
C ALA A 179 36.11 -60.12 39.36
N LYS A 180 35.61 -60.50 38.18
CA LYS A 180 35.82 -61.84 37.61
C LYS A 180 37.29 -62.11 37.31
N SER A 181 38.00 -61.11 36.77
CA SER A 181 39.46 -61.15 36.54
C SER A 181 40.24 -61.31 37.85
N LEU A 182 39.87 -60.58 38.91
CA LEU A 182 40.50 -60.70 40.22
C LEU A 182 40.24 -62.07 40.86
N PHE A 183 39.03 -62.61 40.73
CA PHE A 183 38.69 -63.95 41.24
C PHE A 183 39.49 -65.05 40.53
N LEU A 184 39.61 -64.98 39.20
CA LEU A 184 40.43 -65.91 38.40
C LEU A 184 41.93 -65.77 38.71
N SER A 185 42.43 -64.54 38.91
CA SER A 185 43.82 -64.30 39.29
C SER A 185 44.16 -64.84 40.68
N ASN A 186 43.21 -64.85 41.61
CA ASN A 186 43.40 -65.36 42.97
C ASN A 186 43.26 -66.90 43.07
N MET A 187 42.65 -67.56 42.08
CA MET A 187 42.60 -69.02 41.94
C MET A 187 43.80 -69.60 41.17
N SER A 188 44.62 -68.77 40.53
CA SER A 188 45.80 -69.19 39.78
C SER A 188 47.09 -69.25 40.64
N HIS A 189 46.99 -69.00 41.94
CA HIS A 189 48.11 -69.04 42.88
C HIS A 189 47.92 -70.15 43.92
#